data_AF-A0A1H5ZWD4-F1
#
_entry.id   AF-A0A1H5ZWD4-F1
#
_cell.length_a   1.000
_cell.length_b   1.000
_cell.length_c   1.000
_cell.angle_alpha   90.00
_cell.angle_beta   90.00
_cell.angle_gamma   90.00
#
_symmetry.space_group_name_H-M   'P 1'
#
loop_
_entity.id
_entity.type
_entity.pdbx_description
1 polymer ?
#
loop_
_entity_poly.entity_id
_entity_poly.type
_entity_poly.pdbx_seq_one_letter_code
_entity_poly.pdbx_strand_id
1 'polypeptide(L)' 'MANITTQNNWRFCRKCFALWFNGFPTNGTCPAGGAHDGGGSWNMYLVTNPDERI' A
#
# COMPACT_ATOMS: atom_id res chain seq x y z
N MET A 1 15.43 8.65 -20.32
CA MET A 1 14.15 7.94 -20.09
C MET A 1 14.15 7.59 -18.62
N ALA A 2 13.17 8.09 -17.85
CA ALA A 2 13.05 7.79 -16.42
C ALA A 2 12.80 6.30 -16.19
N ASN A 3 13.42 5.71 -15.17
CA ASN A 3 13.24 4.28 -14.86
C ASN A 3 12.07 4.10 -13.90
N ILE A 4 10.85 4.20 -14.40
CA ILE A 4 9.66 4.08 -13.57
C ILE A 4 9.52 2.65 -13.06
N THR A 5 9.58 2.49 -11.74
CA THR A 5 9.23 1.24 -11.06
C THR A 5 7.92 1.41 -10.32
N THR A 6 7.11 0.35 -10.28
CA THR A 6 5.79 0.37 -9.67
C THR A 6 5.66 -0.73 -8.63
N GLN A 7 5.20 -0.39 -7.44
CA GLN A 7 4.78 -1.36 -6.44
C GLN A 7 3.25 -1.39 -6.40
N ASN A 8 2.67 -2.51 -6.83
CA ASN A 8 1.22 -2.77 -6.74
C ASN A 8 0.84 -3.27 -5.34
N ASN A 9 -0.42 -3.64 -5.14
CA ASN A 9 -0.95 -4.27 -3.91
C ASN A 9 -0.96 -3.36 -2.67
N TRP A 10 -1.00 -2.05 -2.91
CA TRP A 10 -1.40 -1.09 -1.88
C TRP A 10 -2.92 -1.12 -1.73
N ARG A 11 -3.39 -1.20 -0.48
CA ARG A 11 -4.80 -1.36 -0.14
C ARG A 11 -5.22 -0.26 0.83
N PHE A 12 -6.45 0.22 0.69
CA PHE A 12 -7.06 1.17 1.60
C PHE A 12 -7.81 0.46 2.72
N CYS A 13 -7.46 0.77 3.96
CA CYS A 13 -8.08 0.16 5.13
C CYS A 13 -9.29 0.98 5.58
N ARG A 14 -10.49 0.40 5.50
CA ARG A 14 -11.74 1.06 5.93
C ARG A 14 -11.87 1.26 7.44
N LYS A 15 -10.99 0.64 8.24
CA LYS A 15 -10.95 0.80 9.71
C LYS A 15 -10.09 1.96 10.17
N CYS A 16 -8.86 2.07 9.64
CA CYS A 16 -7.89 3.08 10.05
C CYS A 16 -7.67 4.20 9.03
N PHE A 17 -8.37 4.16 7.89
CA PHE A 17 -8.31 5.15 6.81
C PHE A 17 -6.90 5.39 6.24
N ALA A 18 -6.00 4.42 6.39
CA ALA A 18 -4.63 4.46 5.88
C ALA A 18 -4.43 3.45 4.74
N LEU A 19 -3.44 3.73 3.91
CA LEU A 19 -2.92 2.74 2.97
C LEU A 19 -1.97 1.78 3.71
N TRP A 20 -2.10 0.50 3.42
CA TRP A 20 -1.09 -0.50 3.81
C TRP A 20 -0.67 -1.32 2.61
N PHE A 21 0.56 -1.82 2.65
CA PHE A 21 1.08 -2.70 1.63
C PHE A 21 0.72 -4.15 1.94
N ASN A 22 -0.08 -4.78 1.07
CA ASN A 22 -0.59 -6.15 1.22
C ASN A 22 0.27 -7.19 0.47
N GLY A 23 1.51 -6.83 0.11
CA GLY A 23 2.41 -7.69 -0.66
C GLY A 23 3.33 -8.58 0.16
N PHE A 24 3.30 -8.50 1.49
CA PHE A 24 4.07 -9.36 2.38
C PHE A 24 3.20 -10.49 2.96
N PRO A 25 3.80 -11.62 3.41
CA PRO A 25 3.06 -12.66 4.12
C PRO A 25 2.38 -12.17 5.40
N THR A 26 2.91 -11.10 6.00
CA THR A 26 2.32 -10.41 7.15
C THR A 26 1.96 -8.97 6.77
N ASN A 27 0.79 -8.52 7.19
CA ASN A 27 0.25 -7.20 6.80
C ASN A 27 0.46 -6.10 7.85
N GLY A 28 1.27 -6.36 8.87
CA GLY A 28 1.36 -5.48 10.04
C GLY A 28 0.05 -5.40 10.84
N THR A 29 0.05 -4.53 11.85
CA THR A 29 -1.10 -4.32 12.74
C THR A 29 -1.85 -3.05 12.35
N CYS A 30 -3.17 -3.15 12.25
CA CYS A 30 -4.01 -1.99 12.02
C CYS A 30 -3.98 -1.05 13.25
N PRO A 31 -3.76 0.26 13.09
CA PRO A 31 -3.84 1.22 14.20
C PRO A 31 -5.22 1.26 14.89
N ALA A 32 -6.27 0.86 14.18
CA ALA A 32 -7.61 0.69 14.74
C ALA A 32 -7.80 -0.67 15.47
N GLY A 33 -6.72 -1.43 15.67
CA GLY A 33 -6.69 -2.75 16.30
C GLY A 33 -6.93 -3.91 15.32
N GLY A 34 -6.27 -5.04 15.56
CA GLY A 34 -6.41 -6.27 14.77
C GLY A 34 -5.87 -6.17 13.34
N ALA A 35 -6.41 -6.98 12.42
CA ALA A 35 -6.00 -7.00 11.01
C ALA A 35 -6.58 -5.80 10.22
N HIS A 36 -5.88 -5.43 9.15
CA HIS A 36 -6.36 -4.48 8.15
C HIS A 36 -7.60 -5.04 7.41
N ASP A 37 -8.58 -4.17 7.16
CA ASP A 37 -9.80 -4.51 6.41
C ASP A 37 -9.78 -3.78 5.06
N GLY A 38 -9.61 -4.55 3.98
CA GLY A 38 -9.56 -4.07 2.60
C GLY A 38 -10.85 -4.18 1.82
N GLY A 39 -11.97 -4.44 2.49
CA GLY A 39 -13.26 -4.59 1.83
C GLY A 39 -13.58 -3.39 0.93
N GLY A 40 -13.77 -3.66 -0.35
CA GLY A 40 -14.06 -2.63 -1.36
C GLY A 40 -12.85 -1.80 -1.82
N SER A 41 -11.64 -2.08 -1.33
CA SER A 41 -10.42 -1.40 -1.81
C SER A 41 -10.09 -1.79 -3.25
N TRP A 42 -9.65 -0.81 -4.03
CA TRP A 42 -8.93 -1.05 -5.28
C TRP A 42 -7.53 -1.59 -5.01
N ASN A 43 -6.91 -2.15 -6.05
CA ASN A 43 -5.47 -2.40 -6.06
C ASN A 43 -4.74 -1.12 -6.47
N MET A 44 -4.09 -0.46 -5.53
CA MET A 44 -3.38 0.80 -5.79
C MET A 44 -1.91 0.54 -6.12
N TYR A 45 -1.33 1.47 -6.88
CA TYR A 45 0.04 1.41 -7.39
C TYR A 45 0.83 2.58 -6.84
N LEU A 46 1.91 2.30 -6.12
CA LEU A 46 2.92 3.29 -5.78
C LEU A 46 3.91 3.34 -6.95
N VAL A 47 3.88 4.46 -7.67
CA VAL A 47 4.80 4.73 -8.77
C VAL A 47 6.01 5.47 -8.18
N THR A 48 7.21 4.95 -8.40
CA THR A 48 8.45 5.60 -7.96
C THR A 48 9.30 5.94 -9.16
N ASN A 49 9.85 7.15 -9.16
CA ASN A 49 10.91 7.54 -10.06
C ASN A 49 12.26 7.48 -9.31
N PRO A 50 13.03 6.38 -9.39
CA PRO A 50 14.25 6.21 -8.61
C PRO A 50 15.36 7.21 -8.96
N ASP A 51 15.29 7.88 -10.12
CA ASP A 51 16.15 9.03 -10.42
C ASP A 51 15.77 10.31 -9.65
N GLU A 52 14.54 10.43 -9.15
CA GLU A 52 14.07 11.54 -8.31
C GLU A 52 14.21 11.21 -6.82
N ARG A 53 15.46 11.10 -6.35
CA ARG A 53 15.74 10.93 -4.91
C ARG A 53 15.34 12.20 -4.14
N ILE A 54 14.61 12.05 -3.03
CA ILE A 54 14.32 13.13 -2.07
C ILE A 54 15.56 13.54 -1.28
#